data_AF-A0A0B0I5Q1-F1
#
_entry.id   AF-A0A0B0I5Q1-F1
#
_cell.length_a   1.000
_cell.length_b   1.000
_cell.length_c   1.000
_cell.angle_alpha   90.00
_cell.angle_beta   90.00
_cell.angle_gamma   90.00
#
_symmetry.space_group_name_H-M   'P 1'
#
loop_
_entity.id
_entity.type
_entity.pdbx_description
1 polymer ?
#
loop_
_entity_poly.entity_id
_entity_poly.type
_entity_poly.pdbx_seq_one_letter_code
_entity_poly.pdbx_strand_id
1 'polypeptide(L)' 'MISFFILGCIVTVCAIVYFLSGLLFQGEFLFGPFIAALVGLNFLFISFVQVKREREEKREEKILEVGREGNK' A
#
# COMPACT_ATOMS: atom_id res chain seq x y z
N MET A 1 -7.77 -8.41 -1.37
CA MET A 1 -6.85 -7.25 -1.48
C MET A 1 -5.52 -7.45 -0.77
N ILE A 2 -5.50 -8.03 0.44
CA ILE A 2 -4.28 -8.18 1.25
C ILE A 2 -3.13 -8.90 0.53
N SER A 3 -3.38 -9.99 -0.22
CA SER A 3 -2.31 -10.67 -0.97
C SER A 3 -1.67 -9.81 -2.06
N PHE A 4 -2.47 -8.99 -2.76
CA PHE A 4 -1.95 -8.04 -3.76
C PHE A 4 -1.16 -6.91 -3.10
N PHE A 5 -1.57 -6.47 -1.91
CA PHE A 5 -0.82 -5.50 -1.12
C PHE A 5 0.56 -6.04 -0.70
N ILE A 6 0.60 -7.27 -0.19
CA ILE A 6 1.87 -7.92 0.20
C ILE A 6 2.79 -8.09 -1.01
N LEU A 7 2.25 -8.55 -2.14
CA LEU A 7 3.02 -8.69 -3.38
C LEU A 7 3.54 -7.33 -3.87
N GLY A 8 2.71 -6.28 -3.80
CA GLY A 8 3.09 -4.90 -4.12
C GLY A 8 4.21 -4.38 -3.22
N CYS A 9 4.16 -4.64 -1.92
CA CYS A 9 5.24 -4.30 -0.98
C CYS A 9 6.56 -4.97 -1.39
N ILE A 10 6.53 -6.29 -1.66
CA ILE A 10 7.73 -7.05 -2.01
C ILE A 10 8.37 -6.48 -3.29
N VAL A 11 7.57 -6.28 -4.34
CA VAL A 11 8.06 -5.75 -5.62
C VAL A 11 8.64 -4.33 -5.44
N THR A 12 7.96 -3.48 -4.68
CA THR A 12 8.40 -2.10 -4.42
C THR A 12 9.72 -2.07 -3.67
N VAL A 13 9.85 -2.88 -2.61
CA VAL A 13 11.08 -2.98 -1.81
C VAL A 13 12.23 -3.53 -2.66
N CYS A 14 12.00 -4.58 -3.45
CA CYS A 14 13.01 -5.10 -4.36
C CYS A 14 13.46 -4.04 -5.37
N ALA A 15 12.53 -3.31 -5.98
CA ALA A 15 12.85 -2.24 -6.93
C ALA A 15 13.70 -1.13 -6.29
N ILE A 16 13.37 -0.72 -5.07
CA ILE A 16 14.14 0.25 -4.28
C ILE A 16 15.56 -0.28 -4.01
N VAL A 17 15.69 -1.54 -3.56
CA VAL A 17 16.99 -2.16 -3.29
C VAL A 17 17.86 -2.20 -4.54
N TYR A 18 17.32 -2.62 -5.69
CA TYR A 18 18.05 -2.62 -6.95
C TYR A 18 18.45 -1.21 -7.39
N PHE A 19 17.55 -0.24 -7.27
CA PHE A 19 17.83 1.14 -7.60
C PHE A 19 18.97 1.71 -6.73
N LEU A 20 18.90 1.55 -5.41
CA LEU A 20 19.95 1.98 -4.48
C LEU A 20 21.27 1.26 -4.73
N SER A 21 21.21 -0.02 -5.09
CA SER A 21 22.42 -0.80 -5.40
C SER A 21 23.14 -0.25 -6.64
N GLY A 22 22.43 0.00 -7.74
CA GLY A 22 23.04 0.61 -8.93
C GLY A 22 23.54 2.02 -8.66
N LEU A 23 22.77 2.82 -7.92
CA LEU A 23 23.13 4.21 -7.64
C LEU A 23 24.37 4.33 -6.75
N LEU A 24 24.44 3.54 -5.67
CA LEU A 24 25.51 3.68 -4.66
C LEU A 24 26.76 2.87 -4.99
N PHE A 25 26.64 1.70 -5.60
CA PHE A 25 27.78 0.81 -5.84
C PHE A 25 28.31 0.87 -7.27
N GLN A 26 27.45 1.12 -8.26
CA GLN A 26 27.85 1.19 -9.67
C GLN A 26 27.93 2.64 -10.19
N GLY A 27 27.31 3.59 -9.49
CA GLY A 27 27.20 4.98 -9.95
C GLY A 27 26.25 5.15 -11.14
N GLU A 28 25.49 4.11 -11.48
CA GLU A 28 24.57 4.10 -12.62
C GLU A 28 23.14 4.35 -12.16
N PHE A 29 22.49 5.32 -12.81
CA PHE A 29 21.08 5.58 -12.56
C PHE A 29 20.22 4.53 -13.28
N LEU A 30 19.83 3.49 -12.55
CA LEU A 30 18.96 2.43 -13.05
C LEU A 30 17.51 2.93 -13.19
N PHE A 31 17.18 3.43 -14.38
CA PHE A 31 15.87 4.04 -14.67
C PHE A 31 14.69 3.06 -14.50
N GLY A 32 14.88 1.78 -14.87
CA GLY A 32 13.83 0.75 -14.72
C GLY A 32 13.42 0.53 -13.25
N PRO A 33 14.35 0.15 -12.36
CA PRO A 33 14.12 0.05 -10.92
C PRO A 33 13.55 1.32 -10.30
N PHE A 34 13.99 2.50 -10.74
CA PHE A 34 13.43 3.78 -10.29
C PHE A 34 11.93 3.92 -10.61
N ILE A 35 11.53 3.67 -11.86
CA ILE A 35 10.12 3.72 -12.26
C ILE A 35 9.29 2.65 -11.55
N ALA A 36 9.83 1.43 -11.42
CA ALA A 36 9.17 0.35 -10.69
C ALA A 36 8.93 0.72 -9.22
N ALA A 37 9.88 1.39 -8.58
CA ALA A 37 9.72 1.90 -7.22
C ALA A 37 8.63 2.98 -7.12
N LEU A 38 8.57 3.93 -8.06
CA LEU A 38 7.53 4.97 -8.08
C LEU A 38 6.13 4.39 -8.29
N VAL A 39 5.98 3.47 -9.25
CA VAL A 39 4.71 2.79 -9.52
C VAL A 39 4.27 1.96 -8.31
N GLY A 40 5.20 1.22 -7.72
CA GLY A 40 4.95 0.41 -6.53
C GLY A 40 4.53 1.26 -5.32
N LEU A 41 5.21 2.39 -5.10
CA LEU A 41 4.87 3.33 -4.03
C LEU A 41 3.45 3.92 -4.23
N ASN A 42 3.10 4.28 -5.46
CA ASN A 42 1.76 4.78 -5.79
C ASN A 42 0.67 3.73 -5.51
N PHE A 43 0.91 2.48 -5.92
CA PHE A 43 0.02 1.36 -5.62
C PHE A 43 -0.17 1.14 -4.12
N LEU A 44 0.90 1.25 -3.32
CA LEU A 44 0.83 1.15 -1.87
C LEU A 44 -0.03 2.26 -1.25
N PHE A 45 0.10 3.50 -1.72
CA PHE A 45 -0.74 4.61 -1.27
C PHE A 45 -2.23 4.38 -1.58
N ILE A 46 -2.55 3.98 -2.80
CA ILE A 46 -3.94 3.70 -3.20
C ILE A 46 -4.51 2.58 -2.33
N SER A 47 -3.75 1.49 -2.16
CA SER A 47 -4.17 0.34 -1.36
C SER A 47 -4.39 0.74 0.10
N PHE A 48 -3.51 1.57 0.67
CA PHE A 48 -3.66 2.07 2.03
C PHE A 48 -4.93 2.93 2.20
N VAL A 49 -5.20 3.82 1.24
CA VAL A 49 -6.42 4.65 1.25
C VAL A 49 -7.68 3.79 1.16
N GLN A 50 -7.70 2.76 0.31
CA GLN A 50 -8.84 1.85 0.22
C GLN A 50 -9.06 1.07 1.52
N VAL A 51 -8.00 0.51 2.11
CA VAL A 51 -8.09 -0.21 3.40
C VAL A 51 -8.58 0.71 4.51
N LYS A 52 -8.16 1.99 4.51
CA LYS A 52 -8.66 2.98 5.47
C LYS A 52 -10.15 3.24 5.28
N ARG A 53 -10.62 3.43 4.04
CA ARG A 53 -12.05 3.60 3.73
C ARG A 53 -12.89 2.41 4.17
N GLU A 54 -12.47 1.19 3.85
CA GLU A 54 -13.19 -0.03 4.27
C GLU A 54 -13.32 -0.14 5.80
N ARG A 55 -12.32 0.35 6.55
CA ARG A 55 -12.37 0.34 8.02
C ARG A 55 -13.31 1.41 8.57
N GLU A 56 -13.39 2.58 7.93
CA GLU A 56 -14.30 3.66 8.31
C GLU A 56 -15.76 3.24 8.08
N GLU A 57 -16.08 2.66 6.91
CA GLU A 57 -17.41 2.14 6.58
C GLU A 57 -17.87 1.06 7.57
N LYS A 58 -17.01 0.06 7.86
CA LYS A 58 -17.32 -0.99 8.86
C LYS A 58 -17.50 -0.45 10.27
N ARG A 59 -16.86 0.68 10.60
CA ARG A 59 -17.00 1.31 11.93
C ARG A 59 -18.34 2.01 12.05
N GLU A 60 -18.81 2.67 10.99
CA GLU A 60 -20.12 3.33 10.96
C GLU A 60 -21.28 2.32 11.01
N GLU A 61 -21.17 1.21 10.27
CA GLU A 61 -22.15 0.10 10.35
C GLU A 61 -22.28 -0.45 11.77
N LYS A 62 -21.15 -0.69 12.45
CA LYS A 62 -21.15 -1.17 13.84
C LYS A 62 -21.82 -0.20 14.81
N ILE A 63 -21.64 1.11 14.62
CA ILE A 63 -22.26 2.13 15.49
C ILE A 63 -23.78 2.14 15.29
N LEU A 64 -24.26 2.01 14.06
CA LEU A 64 -25.68 1.94 13.74
C LEU A 64 -26.35 0.68 14.29
N GLU A 65 -25.68 -0.48 14.25
CA GLU A 65 -26.20 -1.72 14.85
C GLU A 65 -26.33 -1.62 16.37
N VAL A 66 -25.28 -1.13 17.06
CA VAL A 66 -25.31 -0.95 18.53
C VAL A 66 -26.38 0.06 18.95
N GLY A 67 -26.56 1.15 18.20
CA GLY A 67 -27.63 2.11 18.46
C GLY A 67 -29.04 1.54 18.28
N ARG A 68 -29.20 0.49 17.46
CA ARG A 68 -30.48 -0.18 17.23
C ARG A 68 -30.82 -1.22 18.31
N GLU A 69 -29.81 -1.83 18.93
CA GLU A 69 -29.99 -2.75 20.06
C GLU A 69 -30.24 -2.01 21.38
N GLY A 70 -29.65 -0.83 21.59
CA GLY A 70 -29.88 -0.02 22.79
C GLY A 70 -31.24 0.69 22.87
N ASN A 71 -32.06 0.61 21.80
CA ASN A 71 -33.39 1.21 21.72
C ASN A 71 -34.53 0.16 21.71
N LYS A 72 -34.21 -1.09 22.08
CA LYS A 72 -35.19 -2.15 22.37
C LYS A 72 -35.21 -2.42 23.87
#